data_AF-A0A380ZA55-F1
#
_entry.id   AF-A0A380ZA55-F1
#
_cell.length_a   1.000
_cell.length_b   1.000
_cell.length_c   1.000
_cell.angle_alpha   90.00
_cell.angle_beta   90.00
_cell.angle_gamma   90.00
#
_symmetry.space_group_name_H-M   'P 1'
#
loop_
_entity.id
_entity.type
_entity.pdbx_description
1 polymer ?
#
loop_
_entity_poly.entity_id
_entity_poly.type
_entity_poly.pdbx_seq_one_letter_code
_entity_poly.pdbx_strand_id
1 'polypeptide(L)'
;MREAGIEVNSEAYNHHLRSRWKLVTDSSLNGNDTFELVSPILVGEDGLEELEKVCWVLDACNVKINGSCGMHVHMSAEDFNITTWQNLLLSYKHAEIEIDKFMPVSRRGNNNNFCTSLCRFSDERIRSARNIEELQNLFPNRYMKVNLKAYSRHKTVEFRQHSGTISFTKMENWVRFLDRMITFASVSALPTGVRLENFPFLGEKQKLYYKLRTKKLVV
;
A
#
# COMPACT_ATOMS: atom_id res chain seq x y z
N MET A 1 16.73 10.38 -13.82
CA MET A 1 15.85 11.09 -12.85
C MET A 1 16.17 12.58 -12.79
N ARG A 2 17.39 12.99 -12.45
CA ARG A 2 17.77 14.42 -12.42
C ARG A 2 17.57 15.15 -13.75
N GLU A 3 17.89 14.50 -14.87
CA GLU A 3 17.63 15.03 -16.23
C GLU A 3 16.14 15.24 -16.52
N ALA A 4 15.25 14.52 -15.83
CA ALA A 4 13.80 14.68 -15.92
C ALA A 4 13.26 15.67 -14.86
N GLY A 5 14.13 16.43 -14.20
CA GLY A 5 13.76 17.38 -13.15
C GLY A 5 13.43 16.76 -11.79
N ILE A 6 13.68 15.46 -11.60
CA ILE A 6 13.42 14.76 -10.32
C ILE A 6 14.69 14.78 -9.47
N GLU A 7 14.65 15.47 -8.33
CA GLU A 7 15.73 15.43 -7.35
C GLU A 7 15.81 14.04 -6.70
N VAL A 8 16.95 13.36 -6.87
CA VAL A 8 17.20 12.04 -6.30
C VAL A 8 18.67 11.88 -5.88
N ASN A 9 18.87 11.20 -4.74
CA ASN A 9 20.20 10.79 -4.26
C ASN A 9 20.21 9.30 -3.87
N SER A 10 21.37 8.66 -4.01
CA SER A 10 21.60 7.33 -3.43
C SER A 10 22.05 7.46 -1.98
N GLU A 11 21.51 6.62 -1.10
CA GLU A 11 21.83 6.57 0.33
C GLU A 11 21.97 5.11 0.79
N ALA A 12 22.74 4.88 1.86
CA ALA A 12 22.69 3.59 2.56
C ALA A 12 21.30 3.34 3.15
N TYR A 13 20.94 2.08 3.38
CA TYR A 13 19.64 1.72 3.98
C TYR A 13 19.32 2.57 5.21
N ASN A 14 18.21 3.31 5.13
CA ASN A 14 17.73 4.13 6.23
C ASN A 14 16.24 4.46 6.09
N HIS A 15 15.62 4.81 7.22
CA HIS A 15 14.22 5.22 7.28
C HIS A 15 14.04 6.73 7.44
N HIS A 16 15.07 7.55 7.18
CA HIS A 16 14.93 8.99 7.34
C HIS A 16 14.06 9.57 6.23
N LEU A 17 13.12 10.43 6.62
CA LEU A 17 12.33 11.20 5.67
C LEU A 17 13.24 12.21 4.95
N ARG A 18 12.99 12.42 3.66
CA ARG A 18 13.68 13.39 2.81
C ARG A 18 12.66 14.23 2.05
N SER A 19 13.05 15.45 1.71
CA SER A 19 12.28 16.34 0.81
C SER A 19 12.51 16.03 -0.67
N ARG A 20 13.21 14.93 -0.98
CA ARG A 20 13.56 14.48 -2.32
C ARG A 20 13.40 12.97 -2.42
N TRP A 21 13.45 12.43 -3.63
CA TRP A 21 13.52 10.99 -3.83
C TRP A 21 14.86 10.44 -3.34
N LYS A 22 14.85 9.17 -2.93
CA LYS A 22 16.10 8.47 -2.60
C LYS A 22 16.08 7.03 -3.10
N LEU A 23 17.26 6.57 -3.52
CA LEU A 23 17.55 5.17 -3.79
C LEU A 23 18.27 4.61 -2.57
N VAL A 24 17.76 3.52 -2.01
CA VAL A 24 18.37 2.83 -0.87
C VAL A 24 18.55 1.34 -1.18
N THR A 25 19.48 0.70 -0.47
CA THR A 25 19.68 -0.76 -0.56
C THR A 25 18.56 -1.50 0.17
N ASP A 26 18.03 -2.58 -0.40
CA ASP A 26 17.06 -3.47 0.23
C ASP A 26 17.50 -4.94 0.08
N SER A 27 17.87 -5.55 1.20
CA SER A 27 18.37 -6.93 1.24
C SER A 27 17.31 -8.00 0.97
N SER A 28 16.02 -7.62 0.90
CA SER A 28 14.93 -8.53 0.57
C SER A 28 14.72 -8.68 -0.94
N LEU A 29 15.40 -7.87 -1.76
CA LEU A 29 15.32 -7.90 -3.22
C LEU A 29 16.33 -8.87 -3.82
N ASN A 30 15.89 -9.65 -4.81
CA ASN A 30 16.72 -10.59 -5.56
C ASN A 30 17.03 -10.02 -6.95
N GLY A 31 18.29 -10.01 -7.36
CA GLY A 31 18.74 -9.57 -8.68
C GLY A 31 20.10 -8.88 -8.62
N ASN A 32 20.49 -8.28 -9.74
CA ASN A 32 21.68 -7.43 -9.84
C ASN A 32 21.28 -5.98 -9.61
N ASP A 33 22.17 -5.19 -8.99
CA ASP A 33 22.02 -3.74 -8.79
C ASP A 33 20.64 -3.34 -8.21
N THR A 34 20.19 -4.10 -7.20
CA THR A 34 18.86 -3.91 -6.60
C THR A 34 18.80 -2.61 -5.79
N PHE A 35 17.63 -1.98 -5.81
CA PHE A 35 17.36 -0.77 -5.04
C PHE A 35 15.88 -0.70 -4.64
N GLU A 36 15.62 -0.04 -3.51
CA GLU A 36 14.32 0.50 -3.15
C GLU A 36 14.32 2.00 -3.49
N LEU A 37 13.33 2.44 -4.27
CA LEU A 37 13.08 3.84 -4.55
C LEU A 37 12.03 4.37 -3.58
N VAL A 38 12.39 5.40 -2.79
CA VAL A 38 11.51 5.99 -1.77
C VAL A 38 11.21 7.44 -2.15
N SER A 39 9.92 7.78 -2.18
CA SER A 39 9.46 9.13 -2.49
C SER A 39 9.65 10.09 -1.29
N PRO A 40 9.69 11.41 -1.53
CA PRO A 40 9.29 12.37 -0.51
C PRO A 40 7.78 12.21 -0.19
N ILE A 41 7.25 13.07 0.68
CA ILE A 41 5.79 13.16 0.85
C ILE A 41 5.21 13.72 -0.44
N LEU A 42 4.41 12.91 -1.13
CA LEU A 42 3.65 13.30 -2.32
C LEU A 42 2.27 13.78 -1.89
N VAL A 43 1.80 14.89 -2.45
CA VAL A 43 0.54 15.54 -2.05
C VAL A 43 -0.36 15.77 -3.26
N GLY A 44 -1.60 15.32 -3.16
CA GLY A 44 -2.64 15.59 -4.16
C GLY A 44 -2.28 15.11 -5.57
N GLU A 45 -2.81 15.83 -6.56
CA GLU A 45 -2.58 15.52 -7.98
C GLU A 45 -1.14 15.84 -8.41
N ASP A 46 -0.53 16.93 -7.91
CA ASP A 46 0.88 17.27 -8.18
C ASP A 46 1.82 16.11 -7.78
N GLY A 47 1.54 15.45 -6.65
CA GLY A 47 2.27 14.26 -6.22
C GLY A 47 2.09 13.06 -7.16
N LEU A 48 0.91 12.89 -7.75
CA LEU A 48 0.67 11.85 -8.76
C LEU A 48 1.35 12.17 -10.09
N GLU A 49 1.36 13.44 -10.52
CA GLU A 49 2.10 13.88 -11.71
C GLU A 49 3.61 13.64 -11.56
N GLU A 50 4.18 13.92 -10.37
CA GLU A 50 5.57 13.62 -10.08
C GLU A 50 5.85 12.11 -10.11
N LEU A 51 4.94 11.31 -9.53
CA LEU A 51 5.03 9.84 -9.58
C LEU A 51 4.97 9.30 -11.02
N GLU A 52 4.17 9.91 -11.89
CA GLU A 52 4.10 9.55 -13.31
C GLU A 52 5.43 9.79 -14.02
N LYS A 53 6.04 10.96 -13.82
CA LYS A 53 7.38 11.28 -14.36
C LYS A 53 8.43 10.27 -13.88
N VAL A 54 8.38 9.90 -12.60
CA VAL A 54 9.28 8.88 -12.04
C VAL A 54 9.09 7.53 -12.74
N CYS A 55 7.85 7.11 -12.95
CA CYS A 55 7.54 5.87 -13.66
C CYS A 55 8.07 5.87 -15.11
N TRP A 56 7.95 6.99 -15.84
CA TRP A 56 8.54 7.13 -17.17
C TRP A 56 10.06 7.01 -17.16
N VAL A 57 10.73 7.61 -16.18
CA VAL A 57 12.18 7.48 -16.04
C VAL A 57 12.59 6.04 -15.72
N LEU A 58 11.86 5.35 -14.83
CA LEU A 58 12.15 3.95 -14.51
C LEU A 58 12.00 3.05 -15.75
N ASP A 59 10.98 3.28 -16.56
CA ASP A 59 10.77 2.57 -17.83
C ASP A 59 11.87 2.87 -18.85
N ALA A 60 12.23 4.15 -19.04
CA ALA A 60 13.31 4.57 -19.93
C ALA A 60 14.68 4.01 -19.52
N CYS A 61 14.92 3.84 -18.21
CA CYS A 61 16.11 3.17 -17.67
C CYS A 61 16.02 1.64 -17.71
N ASN A 62 14.95 1.07 -18.28
CA ASN A 62 14.74 -0.36 -18.42
C ASN A 62 14.76 -1.12 -17.07
N VAL A 63 14.28 -0.47 -16.00
CA VAL A 63 14.23 -1.06 -14.66
C VAL A 63 13.38 -2.31 -14.66
N LYS A 64 13.88 -3.37 -14.02
CA LYS A 64 13.21 -4.67 -13.96
C LYS A 64 12.58 -4.89 -12.61
N ILE A 65 11.42 -5.56 -12.63
CA ILE A 65 10.68 -5.99 -11.44
C ILE A 65 10.56 -7.50 -11.45
N ASN A 66 10.56 -8.12 -10.27
CA ASN A 66 10.30 -9.54 -10.11
C ASN A 66 9.47 -9.80 -8.84
N GLY A 67 9.29 -11.09 -8.49
CA GLY A 67 8.46 -11.50 -7.34
C GLY A 67 8.94 -10.99 -5.98
N SER A 68 10.21 -10.64 -5.83
CA SER A 68 10.75 -10.04 -4.59
C SER A 68 10.32 -8.57 -4.42
N CYS A 69 10.11 -7.85 -5.52
CA CYS A 69 9.72 -6.44 -5.49
C CYS A 69 8.30 -6.25 -4.95
N GLY A 70 8.12 -5.29 -4.04
CA GLY A 70 6.83 -4.84 -3.50
C GLY A 70 6.59 -3.35 -3.79
N MET A 71 5.33 -2.92 -3.74
CA MET A 71 4.97 -1.50 -3.68
C MET A 71 4.36 -1.25 -2.31
N HIS A 72 4.98 -0.38 -1.52
CA HIS A 72 4.45 0.06 -0.24
C HIS A 72 3.88 1.48 -0.38
N VAL A 73 2.72 1.72 0.22
CA VAL A 73 2.10 3.04 0.27
C VAL A 73 1.96 3.45 1.73
N HIS A 74 2.56 4.57 2.08
CA HIS A 74 2.38 5.21 3.38
C HIS A 74 1.36 6.34 3.22
N MET A 75 0.29 6.30 3.99
CA MET A 75 -0.69 7.39 4.08
C MET A 75 -0.60 8.03 5.45
N SER A 76 -0.66 9.36 5.52
CA SER A 76 -0.74 10.08 6.80
C SER A 76 -1.89 9.53 7.63
N ALA A 77 -1.66 9.40 8.93
CA ALA A 77 -2.67 8.95 9.89
C ALA A 77 -2.66 9.84 11.14
N GLU A 78 -2.12 11.06 11.03
CA GLU A 78 -2.04 12.03 12.13
C GLU A 78 -3.42 12.44 12.63
N ASP A 79 -4.41 12.48 11.75
CA ASP A 79 -5.80 12.85 11.99
C ASP A 79 -6.69 11.66 12.40
N PHE A 80 -6.16 10.44 12.42
CA PHE A 80 -6.96 9.27 12.75
C PHE A 80 -7.28 9.21 14.25
N ASN A 81 -8.57 9.23 14.55
CA ASN A 81 -9.07 8.76 15.84
C ASN A 81 -9.12 7.21 15.89
N ILE A 82 -9.34 6.65 17.09
CA ILE A 82 -9.38 5.19 17.26
C ILE A 82 -10.46 4.53 16.40
N THR A 83 -11.63 5.16 16.24
CA THR A 83 -12.72 4.63 15.39
C THR A 83 -12.29 4.50 13.93
N THR A 84 -11.54 5.48 13.41
CA THR A 84 -10.99 5.46 12.04
C THR A 84 -10.01 4.31 11.88
N TRP A 85 -9.11 4.09 12.86
CA TRP A 85 -8.21 2.94 12.86
C TRP A 85 -8.94 1.60 12.83
N GLN A 86 -9.93 1.44 13.70
CA GLN A 86 -10.74 0.22 13.77
C GLN A 86 -11.47 -0.05 12.46
N ASN A 87 -12.13 0.99 11.92
CA ASN A 87 -12.87 0.91 10.67
C ASN A 87 -11.98 0.59 9.48
N LEU A 88 -10.76 1.16 9.42
CA LEU A 88 -9.80 0.89 8.36
C LEU A 88 -9.35 -0.57 8.38
N LEU A 89 -8.97 -1.08 9.56
CA LEU A 89 -8.52 -2.46 9.71
C LEU A 89 -9.63 -3.46 9.36
N LEU A 90 -10.85 -3.23 9.84
CA LEU A 90 -12.01 -4.05 9.51
C LEU A 90 -12.33 -3.98 8.02
N SER A 91 -12.32 -2.79 7.43
CA SER A 91 -12.59 -2.61 5.99
C SER A 91 -11.56 -3.34 5.15
N TYR A 92 -10.27 -3.19 5.45
CA TYR A 92 -9.21 -3.88 4.71
C TYR A 92 -9.31 -5.39 4.89
N LYS A 93 -9.52 -5.88 6.13
CA LYS A 93 -9.73 -7.30 6.43
C LYS A 93 -10.90 -7.88 5.63
N HIS A 94 -12.04 -7.21 5.62
CA HIS A 94 -13.24 -7.67 4.91
C HIS A 94 -13.11 -7.60 3.39
N ALA A 95 -12.37 -6.61 2.89
CA ALA A 95 -12.05 -6.49 1.47
C ALA A 95 -10.93 -7.42 1.01
N GLU A 96 -10.14 -8.02 1.92
CA GLU A 96 -8.88 -8.71 1.58
C GLU A 96 -9.07 -9.82 0.55
N ILE A 97 -10.17 -10.59 0.63
CA ILE A 97 -10.50 -11.65 -0.33
C ILE A 97 -10.76 -11.06 -1.73
N GLU A 98 -11.45 -9.92 -1.83
CA GLU A 98 -11.67 -9.24 -3.11
C GLU A 98 -10.38 -8.60 -3.63
N ILE A 99 -9.55 -8.03 -2.75
CA ILE A 99 -8.25 -7.46 -3.10
C ILE A 99 -7.32 -8.54 -3.66
N ASP A 100 -7.27 -9.71 -3.02
CA ASP A 100 -6.46 -10.84 -3.45
C ASP A 100 -6.75 -11.24 -4.91
N LYS A 101 -8.00 -11.14 -5.38
CA LYS A 101 -8.39 -11.51 -6.76
C LYS A 101 -7.66 -10.68 -7.83
N PHE A 102 -7.38 -9.42 -7.56
CA PHE A 102 -6.65 -8.54 -8.49
C PHE A 102 -5.17 -8.35 -8.12
N MET A 103 -4.64 -9.16 -7.19
CA MET A 103 -3.22 -9.27 -6.86
C MET A 103 -2.62 -10.55 -7.45
N PRO A 104 -1.30 -10.59 -7.78
CA PRO A 104 -0.65 -11.83 -8.18
C PRO A 104 -0.59 -12.83 -7.01
N VAL A 105 -0.46 -14.12 -7.30
CA VAL A 105 -0.47 -15.22 -6.29
C VAL A 105 0.52 -14.98 -5.14
N SER A 106 1.69 -14.42 -5.43
CA SER A 106 2.72 -14.07 -4.44
C SER A 106 2.33 -12.95 -3.47
N ARG A 107 1.15 -12.35 -3.62
CA ARG A 107 0.60 -11.30 -2.76
C ARG A 107 -0.75 -11.65 -2.15
N ARG A 108 -1.24 -12.88 -2.37
CA ARG A 108 -2.52 -13.40 -1.86
C ARG A 108 -2.35 -14.13 -0.53
N GLY A 109 -3.37 -14.05 0.32
CA GLY A 109 -3.39 -14.72 1.63
C GLY A 109 -2.11 -14.50 2.42
N ASN A 110 -1.47 -15.60 2.83
CA ASN A 110 -0.17 -15.62 3.51
C ASN A 110 0.97 -16.16 2.64
N ASN A 111 0.86 -16.09 1.31
CA ASN A 111 1.91 -16.58 0.40
C ASN A 111 3.21 -15.74 0.45
N ASN A 112 3.23 -14.67 1.25
CA ASN A 112 4.39 -13.79 1.40
C ASN A 112 4.54 -13.33 2.85
N ASN A 113 5.66 -13.72 3.45
CA ASN A 113 5.97 -13.43 4.85
C ASN A 113 6.28 -11.96 5.12
N PHE A 114 6.45 -11.13 4.09
CA PHE A 114 6.66 -9.68 4.21
C PHE A 114 5.36 -8.86 4.20
N CYS A 115 4.21 -9.49 3.93
CA CYS A 115 2.89 -8.86 3.93
C CYS A 115 1.78 -9.88 4.27
N THR A 116 1.74 -10.33 5.53
CA THR A 116 0.78 -11.35 5.98
C THR A 116 -0.63 -10.80 6.19
N SER A 117 -1.62 -11.70 6.11
CA SER A 117 -3.05 -11.44 6.14
C SER A 117 -3.56 -10.88 7.48
N LEU A 118 -4.58 -10.02 7.42
CA LEU A 118 -5.34 -9.55 8.59
C LEU A 118 -6.46 -10.53 8.98
N CYS A 119 -6.82 -11.49 8.11
CA CYS A 119 -7.99 -12.35 8.30
C CYS A 119 -7.93 -13.22 9.57
N ARG A 120 -6.73 -13.47 10.12
CA ARG A 120 -6.55 -14.27 11.35
C ARG A 120 -6.91 -13.55 12.65
N PHE A 121 -7.05 -12.21 12.64
CA PHE A 121 -7.34 -11.45 13.86
C PHE A 121 -8.85 -11.30 14.06
N SER A 122 -9.35 -11.40 15.28
CA SER A 122 -10.78 -11.29 15.58
C SER A 122 -11.29 -9.85 15.36
N ASP A 123 -12.49 -9.73 14.79
CA ASP A 123 -13.19 -8.45 14.61
C ASP A 123 -13.47 -7.79 15.97
N GLU A 124 -13.91 -8.58 16.95
CA GLU A 124 -14.21 -8.15 18.31
C GLU A 124 -12.96 -7.58 18.98
N ARG A 125 -11.78 -8.18 18.76
CA ARG A 125 -10.51 -7.66 19.27
C ARG A 125 -10.12 -6.34 18.62
N ILE A 126 -10.37 -6.17 17.32
CA ILE A 126 -10.12 -4.90 16.63
C ILE A 126 -11.07 -3.83 17.18
N ARG A 127 -12.37 -4.13 17.28
CA ARG A 127 -13.40 -3.19 17.76
C ARG A 127 -13.24 -2.79 19.23
N SER A 128 -12.71 -3.68 20.07
CA SER A 128 -12.55 -3.42 21.51
C SER A 128 -11.28 -2.63 21.86
N ALA A 129 -10.33 -2.49 20.92
CA ALA A 129 -9.11 -1.75 21.17
C ALA A 129 -9.39 -0.25 21.40
N ARG A 130 -8.88 0.29 22.50
CA ARG A 130 -9.21 1.65 22.99
C ARG A 130 -8.29 2.74 22.45
N ASN A 131 -7.14 2.35 21.90
CA ASN A 131 -6.15 3.27 21.36
C ASN A 131 -5.27 2.54 20.30
N ILE A 132 -4.43 3.32 19.62
CA ILE A 132 -3.54 2.79 18.58
C ILE A 132 -2.49 1.81 19.13
N GLU A 133 -2.06 1.95 20.38
CA GLU A 133 -1.09 1.05 21.00
C GLU A 133 -1.67 -0.35 21.17
N GLU A 134 -2.91 -0.47 21.66
CA GLU A 134 -3.61 -1.75 21.77
C GLU A 134 -3.74 -2.42 20.39
N LEU A 135 -4.11 -1.67 19.34
CA LEU A 135 -4.15 -2.19 17.97
C LEU A 135 -2.77 -2.63 17.47
N GLN A 136 -1.73 -1.84 17.70
CA GLN A 136 -0.35 -2.21 17.34
C GLN A 136 0.09 -3.49 18.05
N ASN A 137 -0.36 -3.73 19.29
CA ASN A 137 -0.04 -4.92 20.06
C ASN A 137 -0.82 -6.17 19.61
N LEU A 138 -1.92 -6.01 18.86
CA LEU A 138 -2.58 -7.15 18.20
C LEU A 138 -1.72 -7.75 17.09
N PHE A 139 -0.93 -6.93 16.39
CA PHE A 139 -0.11 -7.37 15.26
C PHE A 139 1.31 -7.74 15.71
N PRO A 140 1.80 -8.93 15.34
CA PRO A 140 3.06 -9.47 15.88
C PRO A 140 4.29 -8.70 15.41
N ASN A 141 4.26 -8.14 14.19
CA ASN A 141 5.38 -7.43 13.59
C ASN A 141 4.89 -6.49 12.47
N ARG A 142 5.85 -5.86 11.77
CA ARG A 142 5.56 -4.93 10.67
C ARG A 142 5.13 -5.58 9.36
N TYR A 143 5.33 -6.89 9.21
CA TYR A 143 5.12 -7.64 7.97
C TYR A 143 3.67 -8.08 7.80
N MET A 144 2.78 -7.09 7.81
CA MET A 144 1.33 -7.21 7.67
C MET A 144 0.88 -6.47 6.41
N LYS A 145 -0.17 -6.91 5.72
CA LYS A 145 -0.73 -6.18 4.55
C LYS A 145 -1.08 -4.73 4.91
N VAL A 146 -1.55 -4.50 6.14
CA VAL A 146 -1.71 -3.18 6.76
C VAL A 146 -0.84 -3.14 8.01
N ASN A 147 0.22 -2.33 7.97
CA ASN A 147 1.19 -2.22 9.05
C ASN A 147 0.96 -0.94 9.87
N LEU A 148 0.58 -1.13 11.13
CA LEU A 148 0.39 -0.05 12.10
C LEU A 148 1.68 0.38 12.80
N LYS A 149 2.73 -0.45 12.80
CA LYS A 149 4.00 -0.12 13.46
C LYS A 149 4.69 1.07 12.78
N ALA A 150 4.34 1.37 11.52
CA ALA A 150 4.78 2.57 10.82
C ALA A 150 4.35 3.86 11.54
N TYR A 151 3.22 3.86 12.26
CA TYR A 151 2.70 5.05 12.92
C TYR A 151 3.65 5.61 13.99
N SER A 152 4.29 4.74 14.78
CA SER A 152 5.19 5.18 15.86
C SER A 152 6.43 5.92 15.34
N ARG A 153 6.83 5.67 14.09
CA ARG A 153 8.03 6.27 13.48
C ARG A 153 7.69 7.39 12.50
N HIS A 154 6.63 7.21 11.71
CA HIS A 154 6.31 8.05 10.55
C HIS A 154 4.97 8.76 10.67
N LYS A 155 4.16 8.46 11.69
CA LYS A 155 2.77 8.93 11.81
C LYS A 155 1.88 8.54 10.62
N THR A 156 2.23 7.43 9.96
CA THR A 156 1.50 6.87 8.81
C THR A 156 0.94 5.49 9.09
N VAL A 157 -0.10 5.09 8.36
CA VAL A 157 -0.40 3.69 8.08
C VAL A 157 0.36 3.24 6.83
N GLU A 158 0.96 2.04 6.85
CA GLU A 158 1.65 1.47 5.68
C GLU A 158 0.88 0.30 5.08
N PHE A 159 0.61 0.35 3.78
CA PHE A 159 0.00 -0.74 3.01
C PHE A 159 1.05 -1.49 2.20
N ARG A 160 1.15 -2.80 2.41
CA ARG A 160 2.27 -3.63 1.90
C ARG A 160 1.86 -4.70 0.89
N GLN A 161 0.58 -4.77 0.52
CA GLN A 161 0.06 -5.91 -0.26
C GLN A 161 0.39 -5.86 -1.76
N HIS A 162 0.56 -4.67 -2.35
CA HIS A 162 0.69 -4.57 -3.81
C HIS A 162 2.05 -5.10 -4.28
N SER A 163 2.06 -5.81 -5.41
CA SER A 163 3.30 -6.27 -6.04
C SER A 163 4.14 -5.09 -6.55
N GLY A 164 5.45 -5.25 -6.64
CA GLY A 164 6.32 -4.29 -7.31
C GLY A 164 5.80 -3.99 -8.72
N THR A 165 5.88 -2.73 -9.12
CA THR A 165 5.47 -2.27 -10.44
C THR A 165 6.20 -0.97 -10.78
N ILE A 166 6.30 -0.65 -12.06
CA ILE A 166 6.70 0.67 -12.58
C ILE A 166 5.57 1.29 -13.45
N SER A 167 4.39 0.66 -13.45
CA SER A 167 3.24 1.13 -14.22
C SER A 167 2.50 2.18 -13.40
N PHE A 168 2.57 3.44 -13.85
CA PHE A 168 1.87 4.56 -13.22
C PHE A 168 0.38 4.24 -13.02
N THR A 169 -0.31 3.74 -14.05
CA THR A 169 -1.73 3.37 -13.96
C THR A 169 -2.03 2.38 -12.82
N LYS A 170 -1.15 1.41 -12.54
CA LYS A 170 -1.33 0.48 -11.41
C LYS A 170 -1.13 1.19 -10.07
N MET A 171 -0.06 2.00 -9.98
CA MET A 171 0.24 2.75 -8.76
C MET A 171 -0.86 3.74 -8.42
N GLU A 172 -1.27 4.57 -9.38
CA GLU A 172 -2.30 5.59 -9.23
C GLU A 172 -3.63 4.98 -8.75
N ASN A 173 -4.11 3.93 -9.43
CA ASN A 173 -5.35 3.26 -9.01
C ASN A 173 -5.23 2.71 -7.58
N TRP A 174 -4.08 2.12 -7.22
CA TRP A 174 -3.86 1.59 -5.88
C TRP A 174 -3.80 2.69 -4.81
N VAL A 175 -3.08 3.78 -5.05
CA VAL A 175 -3.01 4.94 -4.14
C VAL A 175 -4.41 5.52 -3.92
N ARG A 176 -5.18 5.75 -5.00
CA ARG A 176 -6.55 6.26 -4.90
C ARG A 176 -7.51 5.29 -4.22
N PHE A 177 -7.34 3.99 -4.42
CA PHE A 177 -8.14 2.97 -3.71
C PHE A 177 -7.92 3.05 -2.20
N LEU A 178 -6.66 3.16 -1.76
CA LEU A 178 -6.30 3.27 -0.35
C LEU A 178 -6.79 4.57 0.27
N ASP A 179 -6.58 5.70 -0.40
CA ASP A 179 -7.05 7.02 0.02
C ASP A 179 -8.58 7.05 0.23
N ARG A 180 -9.33 6.51 -0.73
CA ARG A 180 -10.79 6.42 -0.64
C ARG A 180 -11.28 5.47 0.44
N MET A 181 -10.57 4.36 0.67
CA MET A 181 -10.87 3.44 1.78
C MET A 181 -10.63 4.11 3.13
N ILE A 182 -9.54 4.88 3.28
CA ILE A 182 -9.26 5.67 4.48
C ILE A 182 -10.35 6.71 4.71
N THR A 183 -10.72 7.45 3.67
CA THR A 183 -11.80 8.45 3.75
C THR A 183 -13.10 7.80 4.22
N PHE A 184 -13.46 6.63 3.67
CA PHE A 184 -14.62 5.87 4.12
C PHE A 184 -14.48 5.37 5.57
N ALA A 185 -13.28 4.96 5.99
CA ALA A 185 -13.01 4.50 7.35
C ALA A 185 -13.28 5.57 8.42
N SER A 186 -13.21 6.86 8.07
CA SER A 186 -13.58 7.94 8.99
C SER A 186 -15.06 7.92 9.40
N VAL A 187 -15.92 7.29 8.60
CA VAL A 187 -17.38 7.25 8.83
C VAL A 187 -17.93 5.84 9.07
N SER A 188 -17.33 4.79 8.51
CA SER A 188 -17.86 3.43 8.63
C SER A 188 -16.82 2.34 8.31
N ALA A 189 -17.18 1.09 8.54
CA ALA A 189 -16.40 -0.09 8.15
C ALA A 189 -17.15 -0.92 7.11
N LEU A 190 -16.43 -1.57 6.20
CA LEU A 190 -17.07 -2.52 5.28
C LEU A 190 -17.65 -3.72 6.05
N PRO A 191 -18.80 -4.27 5.62
CA PRO A 191 -19.32 -5.51 6.20
C PRO A 191 -18.52 -6.73 5.75
N THR A 192 -18.55 -7.81 6.54
CA THR A 192 -17.96 -9.09 6.17
C THR A 192 -18.60 -9.64 4.89
N GLY A 193 -17.79 -10.24 4.01
CA GLY A 193 -18.29 -10.83 2.76
C GLY A 193 -18.66 -9.81 1.67
N VAL A 194 -18.29 -8.54 1.85
CA VAL A 194 -18.47 -7.50 0.82
C VAL A 194 -17.80 -7.90 -0.50
N ARG A 195 -18.47 -7.63 -1.61
CA ARG A 195 -17.94 -7.83 -2.96
C ARG A 195 -17.48 -6.51 -3.58
N LEU A 196 -16.56 -6.58 -4.54
CA LEU A 196 -15.99 -5.40 -5.23
C LEU A 196 -17.06 -4.44 -5.79
N GLU A 197 -18.15 -4.97 -6.35
CA GLU A 197 -19.28 -4.18 -6.86
C GLU A 197 -19.96 -3.32 -5.79
N ASN A 198 -19.85 -3.71 -4.53
CA ASN A 198 -20.49 -3.09 -3.38
C ASN A 198 -19.53 -2.23 -2.54
N PHE A 199 -18.31 -1.97 -3.03
CA PHE A 199 -17.41 -1.03 -2.35
C PHE A 199 -17.97 0.40 -2.50
N PRO A 200 -18.41 1.03 -1.40
CA PRO A 200 -19.14 2.31 -1.46
C PRO A 200 -18.24 3.48 -1.86
N PHE A 201 -16.92 3.32 -1.71
CA PHE A 201 -15.92 4.34 -2.01
C PHE A 201 -15.34 4.23 -3.43
N LEU A 202 -15.80 3.26 -4.24
CA LEU A 202 -15.38 3.13 -5.64
C LEU A 202 -16.49 3.53 -6.60
N GLY A 203 -16.13 4.27 -7.64
CA GLY A 203 -16.99 4.51 -8.81
C GLY A 203 -16.92 3.36 -9.81
N GLU A 204 -17.84 3.35 -10.77
CA GLU A 204 -17.94 2.28 -11.77
C GLU A 204 -16.68 2.09 -12.62
N LYS A 205 -15.97 3.19 -12.93
CA LYS A 205 -14.69 3.12 -13.67
C LYS A 205 -13.62 2.35 -12.87
N GLN A 206 -13.47 2.62 -11.57
CA GLN A 206 -12.51 1.92 -10.71
C GLN A 206 -12.90 0.46 -10.51
N LYS A 207 -14.19 0.18 -10.28
CA LYS A 207 -14.69 -1.20 -10.19
C LYS A 207 -14.41 -1.99 -11.47
N LEU A 208 -14.65 -1.39 -12.64
CA LEU A 208 -14.34 -2.00 -13.93
C LEU A 208 -12.83 -2.27 -14.08
N TYR A 209 -11.97 -1.31 -13.72
CA TYR A 209 -10.52 -1.48 -13.74
C TYR A 209 -10.09 -2.72 -12.95
N TYR A 210 -10.55 -2.87 -11.70
CA TYR A 210 -10.20 -4.03 -10.86
C TYR A 210 -10.81 -5.33 -11.38
N LYS A 211 -12.04 -5.32 -11.90
CA LYS A 211 -12.64 -6.49 -12.56
C LYS A 211 -11.81 -6.98 -13.76
N LEU A 212 -11.35 -6.06 -14.61
CA LEU A 212 -10.48 -6.39 -15.75
C LEU A 212 -9.12 -6.90 -15.27
N ARG A 213 -8.58 -6.31 -14.20
CA ARG A 213 -7.32 -6.75 -13.60
C ARG A 213 -7.38 -8.18 -13.07
N THR A 214 -8.47 -8.54 -12.39
CA THR A 214 -8.72 -9.92 -11.94
C THR A 214 -8.67 -10.90 -13.12
N LYS A 215 -9.34 -10.59 -14.23
CA LYS A 215 -9.35 -11.45 -15.43
C LYS A 215 -7.95 -11.66 -16.02
N LYS A 216 -7.09 -10.64 -16.01
CA LYS A 216 -5.71 -10.72 -16.50
C LYS A 216 -4.78 -11.61 -15.65
N LEU A 217 -5.18 -11.98 -14.43
CA LEU A 217 -4.39 -12.79 -13.49
C LEU A 217 -4.89 -14.23 -13.37
N VAL A 218 -5.97 -14.58 -14.07
CA VAL A 218 -6.51 -15.95 -14.16
C VAL A 218 -5.91 -16.71 -15.35
N VAL A 219 -5.25 -15.98 -16.25
CA VAL A 219 -4.41 -16.50 -17.34
C VAL A 219 -2.99 -16.65 -16.84
#